data_AF-A0A3C1BBQ3-F1
#
_entry.id   AF-A0A3C1BBQ3-F1
#
_cell.length_a   1.000
_cell.length_b   1.000
_cell.length_c   1.000
_cell.angle_alpha   90.00
_cell.angle_beta   90.00
_cell.angle_gamma   90.00
#
_symmetry.space_group_name_H-M   'P 1'
#
loop_
_entity.id
_entity.type
_entity.pdbx_description
1 polymer ?
#
loop_
_entity_poly.entity_id
_entity_poly.type
_entity_poly.pdbx_seq_one_letter_code
_entity_poly.pdbx_strand_id
1 'polypeptide(L)'
;ISNNEKTEWLPLYYASFAYIMISFQEPENAKKDTYLDQAQKYLDQATVIEPNESELYLLQGFLYPSRMNINPMNRGIVYIGKMTASLDKALELNPDNPRIYYLRATMTFHTPEAYGGGAAKALPLYQMADEKFRIFKPKTELSPNWGKEINEAELKKLQEAQKQ
;
A
#
# COMPACT_ATOMS: atom_id res chain seq x y z
N ILE A 1 -7.29 20.97 -23.06
CA ILE A 1 -6.96 19.61 -22.58
C ILE A 1 -5.48 19.41 -22.88
N SER A 2 -4.64 19.38 -21.86
CA SER A 2 -3.18 19.45 -22.00
C SER A 2 -2.61 18.08 -22.40
N ASN A 3 -1.83 18.03 -23.47
CA ASN A 3 -1.16 16.83 -23.98
C ASN A 3 -0.08 16.26 -23.03
N ASN A 4 0.21 16.91 -21.89
CA ASN A 4 1.25 16.49 -20.96
C ASN A 4 0.81 15.39 -19.98
N GLU A 5 -0.48 15.09 -19.82
CA GLU A 5 -0.93 14.04 -18.87
C GLU A 5 -0.39 12.65 -19.23
N LYS A 6 -0.03 12.42 -20.50
CA LYS A 6 0.51 11.13 -20.97
C LYS A 6 1.96 10.87 -20.58
N THR A 7 2.68 11.89 -20.12
CA THR A 7 4.09 11.78 -19.69
C THR A 7 4.27 11.88 -18.18
N GLU A 8 3.19 12.10 -17.42
CA GLU A 8 3.24 12.26 -15.97
C GLU A 8 2.73 10.97 -15.29
N TRP A 9 3.51 10.42 -14.36
CA TRP A 9 3.14 9.21 -13.63
C TRP A 9 2.08 9.46 -12.54
N LEU A 10 1.99 10.69 -12.01
CA LEU A 10 1.12 11.03 -10.87
C LEU A 10 -0.38 10.83 -11.14
N PRO A 11 -0.97 11.30 -12.27
CA PRO A 11 -2.38 11.03 -12.57
C PRO A 11 -2.70 9.54 -12.64
N LEU A 12 -1.78 8.74 -13.20
CA LEU A 12 -1.91 7.30 -13.30
C LEU A 12 -1.80 6.61 -11.94
N TYR A 13 -0.91 7.08 -11.06
CA TYR A 13 -0.83 6.65 -9.67
C TYR A 13 -2.16 6.86 -8.95
N TYR A 14 -2.74 8.08 -9.03
CA TYR A 14 -4.00 8.36 -8.36
C TYR A 14 -5.18 7.61 -8.95
N ALA A 15 -5.21 7.41 -10.27
CA ALA A 15 -6.19 6.53 -10.90
C ALA A 15 -6.10 5.11 -10.35
N SER A 16 -4.88 4.54 -10.30
CA SER A 16 -4.65 3.21 -9.73
C SER A 16 -5.08 3.12 -8.27
N PHE A 17 -4.68 4.10 -7.46
CA PHE A 17 -5.06 4.19 -6.05
C PHE A 17 -6.59 4.26 -5.86
N ALA A 18 -7.28 5.09 -6.65
CA ALA A 18 -8.73 5.20 -6.61
C ALA A 18 -9.43 3.88 -6.94
N TYR A 19 -8.97 3.16 -7.97
CA TYR A 19 -9.52 1.84 -8.32
C TYR A 19 -9.27 0.79 -7.23
N ILE A 20 -8.11 0.82 -6.57
CA ILE A 20 -7.86 -0.03 -5.39
C ILE A 20 -8.87 0.31 -4.29
N MET A 21 -9.11 1.59 -4.00
CA MET A 21 -10.07 2.01 -2.97
C MET A 21 -11.51 1.62 -3.30
N ILE A 22 -11.92 1.74 -4.56
CA ILE A 22 -13.23 1.28 -5.02
C ILE A 22 -13.38 -0.23 -4.79
N SER A 23 -12.33 -1.03 -5.01
CA SER A 23 -12.38 -2.49 -4.79
C SER A 23 -12.68 -2.89 -3.35
N PHE A 24 -12.34 -2.04 -2.36
CA PHE A 24 -12.68 -2.29 -0.96
C PHE A 24 -14.14 -1.99 -0.63
N GLN A 25 -14.81 -1.14 -1.42
CA GLN A 25 -16.22 -0.77 -1.24
C GLN A 25 -17.17 -1.62 -2.07
N GLU A 26 -16.67 -2.23 -3.15
CA GLU A 26 -17.44 -3.11 -4.01
C GLU A 26 -17.74 -4.44 -3.30
N PRO A 27 -18.99 -4.91 -3.19
CA PRO A 27 -19.31 -6.21 -2.60
C PRO A 27 -19.00 -7.40 -3.52
N GLU A 28 -19.12 -7.25 -4.84
CA GLU A 28 -19.03 -8.36 -5.78
C GLU A 28 -17.59 -8.67 -6.21
N ASN A 29 -17.11 -9.87 -5.88
CA ASN A 29 -15.73 -10.29 -6.15
C ASN A 29 -15.29 -10.15 -7.62
N ALA A 30 -16.16 -10.44 -8.59
CA ALA A 30 -15.84 -10.29 -10.00
C ALA A 30 -15.62 -8.82 -10.41
N LYS A 31 -16.41 -7.91 -9.84
CA LYS A 31 -16.24 -6.46 -10.05
C LYS A 31 -14.99 -5.94 -9.35
N LYS A 32 -14.67 -6.44 -8.15
CA LYS A 32 -13.39 -6.13 -7.48
C LYS A 32 -12.20 -6.47 -8.37
N ASP A 33 -12.19 -7.67 -8.97
CA ASP A 33 -11.13 -8.06 -9.90
C ASP A 33 -11.05 -7.11 -11.10
N THR A 34 -12.19 -6.73 -11.68
CA THR A 34 -12.24 -5.76 -12.79
C THR A 34 -11.62 -4.42 -12.41
N TYR A 35 -11.91 -3.90 -11.21
CA TYR A 35 -11.30 -2.66 -10.72
C TYR A 35 -9.80 -2.80 -10.47
N LEU A 36 -9.37 -3.93 -9.89
CA LEU A 36 -7.94 -4.18 -9.63
C LEU A 36 -7.16 -4.41 -10.93
N ASP A 37 -7.80 -4.89 -12.00
CA ASP A 37 -7.21 -4.98 -13.33
C ASP A 37 -7.01 -3.59 -13.95
N GLN A 38 -7.98 -2.68 -13.79
CA GLN A 38 -7.79 -1.28 -14.17
C GLN A 38 -6.67 -0.62 -13.35
N ALA A 39 -6.65 -0.85 -12.04
CA ALA A 39 -5.60 -0.33 -11.17
C ALA A 39 -4.20 -0.78 -11.62
N GLN A 40 -4.05 -2.07 -11.96
CA GLN A 40 -2.80 -2.63 -12.46
C GLN A 40 -2.40 -1.98 -13.78
N LYS A 41 -3.33 -1.82 -14.72
CA LYS A 41 -3.07 -1.20 -16.01
C LYS A 41 -2.55 0.24 -15.89
N TYR A 42 -3.12 1.05 -14.99
CA TYR A 42 -2.62 2.41 -14.77
C TYR A 42 -1.25 2.40 -14.09
N LEU A 43 -1.05 1.50 -13.13
CA LEU A 43 0.22 1.36 -12.41
C LEU A 43 1.36 0.90 -13.33
N ASP A 44 1.09 -0.03 -14.24
CA ASP A 44 2.06 -0.49 -15.24
C ASP A 44 2.51 0.66 -16.15
N GLN A 45 1.55 1.46 -16.64
CA GLN A 45 1.85 2.65 -17.43
C GLN A 45 2.68 3.68 -16.65
N ALA A 46 2.32 3.94 -15.38
CA ALA A 46 3.05 4.86 -14.53
C ALA A 46 4.49 4.39 -14.29
N THR A 47 4.69 3.08 -14.11
CA THR A 47 6.00 2.46 -13.87
C THR A 47 6.89 2.51 -15.10
N VAL A 48 6.32 2.45 -16.30
CA VAL A 48 7.09 2.68 -17.54
C VAL A 48 7.58 4.14 -17.63
N ILE A 49 6.78 5.09 -17.16
CA ILE A 49 7.11 6.52 -17.18
C ILE A 49 8.19 6.84 -16.13
N GLU A 50 8.04 6.35 -14.90
CA GLU A 50 8.94 6.66 -13.78
C GLU A 50 9.36 5.38 -13.02
N PRO A 51 10.25 4.56 -13.58
CA PRO A 51 10.60 3.24 -13.04
C PRO A 51 11.40 3.28 -11.73
N ASN A 52 11.84 4.46 -11.26
CA ASN A 52 12.59 4.61 -10.02
C ASN A 52 11.77 5.27 -8.90
N GLU A 53 10.46 5.48 -9.10
CA GLU A 53 9.61 6.05 -8.06
C GLU A 53 9.10 4.98 -7.08
N SER A 54 9.56 5.08 -5.84
CA SER A 54 9.17 4.23 -4.71
C SER A 54 7.66 4.11 -4.50
N GLU A 55 6.90 5.19 -4.73
CA GLU A 55 5.44 5.20 -4.55
C GLU A 55 4.73 4.22 -5.49
N LEU A 56 5.25 3.98 -6.70
CA LEU A 56 4.66 3.04 -7.65
C LEU A 56 4.82 1.59 -7.18
N TYR A 57 6.01 1.23 -6.71
CA TYR A 57 6.25 -0.10 -6.12
C TYR A 57 5.49 -0.30 -4.82
N LEU A 58 5.33 0.76 -4.03
CA LEU A 58 4.49 0.74 -2.85
C LEU A 58 3.02 0.52 -3.20
N LEU A 59 2.49 1.21 -4.21
CA LEU A 59 1.12 1.02 -4.66
C LEU A 59 0.91 -0.39 -5.23
N GLN A 60 1.92 -0.97 -5.88
CA GLN A 60 1.90 -2.37 -6.30
C GLN A 60 1.80 -3.31 -5.10
N GLY A 61 2.59 -3.05 -4.06
CA GLY A 61 2.51 -3.73 -2.78
C GLY A 61 1.15 -3.56 -2.10
N PHE A 62 0.42 -2.48 -2.35
CA PHE A 62 -0.93 -2.28 -1.84
C PHE A 62 -2.00 -3.01 -2.66
N LEU A 63 -1.82 -3.08 -3.98
CA LEU A 63 -2.74 -3.75 -4.91
C LEU A 63 -2.82 -5.27 -4.67
N TYR A 64 -1.68 -5.92 -4.39
CA TYR A 64 -1.62 -7.37 -4.22
C TYR A 64 -2.43 -7.91 -3.04
N PRO A 65 -2.38 -7.33 -1.82
CA PRO A 65 -3.31 -7.65 -0.74
C PRO A 65 -4.78 -7.49 -1.12
N SER A 66 -5.13 -6.47 -1.89
CA SER A 66 -6.52 -6.28 -2.35
C SER A 66 -6.98 -7.45 -3.22
N ARG A 67 -6.10 -8.02 -4.05
CA ARG A 67 -6.39 -9.25 -4.82
C ARG A 67 -6.47 -10.49 -3.93
N MET A 68 -5.64 -10.57 -2.89
CA MET A 68 -5.65 -11.65 -1.92
C MET A 68 -6.98 -11.70 -1.16
N ASN A 69 -7.50 -10.55 -0.73
CA ASN A 69 -8.75 -10.45 0.03
C ASN A 69 -9.99 -10.97 -0.73
N ILE A 70 -9.94 -11.05 -2.06
CA ILE A 70 -11.03 -11.61 -2.89
C ILE A 70 -11.14 -13.13 -2.72
N ASN A 71 -10.01 -13.83 -2.65
CA ASN A 71 -9.97 -15.29 -2.49
C ASN A 71 -8.69 -15.70 -1.71
N PRO A 72 -8.67 -15.50 -0.38
CA PRO A 72 -7.45 -15.66 0.42
C PRO A 72 -6.83 -17.06 0.31
N MET A 73 -7.66 -18.11 0.26
CA MET A 73 -7.20 -19.50 0.20
C MET A 73 -6.40 -19.80 -1.07
N ASN A 74 -6.83 -19.30 -2.23
CA ASN A 74 -6.17 -19.59 -3.50
C ASN A 74 -5.11 -18.55 -3.88
N ARG A 75 -5.23 -17.33 -3.37
CA ARG A 75 -4.44 -16.18 -3.80
C ARG A 75 -3.38 -15.76 -2.80
N GLY A 76 -3.48 -16.17 -1.53
CA GLY A 76 -2.60 -15.74 -0.45
C GLY A 76 -1.12 -16.01 -0.73
N ILE A 77 -0.76 -17.26 -1.00
CA ILE A 77 0.64 -17.66 -1.25
C ILE A 77 1.22 -16.95 -2.48
N VAL A 78 0.42 -16.74 -3.52
CA VAL A 78 0.88 -16.09 -4.75
C VAL A 78 1.17 -14.61 -4.52
N TYR A 79 0.26 -13.90 -3.87
CA TYR A 79 0.37 -12.45 -3.75
C TYR A 79 1.22 -11.99 -2.57
N ILE A 80 1.39 -12.80 -1.52
CA ILE A 80 2.26 -12.43 -0.38
C ILE A 80 3.72 -12.27 -0.81
N GLY A 81 4.22 -13.17 -1.66
CA GLY A 81 5.59 -13.09 -2.19
C GLY A 81 5.78 -11.88 -3.10
N LYS A 82 4.82 -11.64 -4.01
CA LYS A 82 4.85 -10.48 -4.91
C LYS A 82 4.76 -9.15 -4.15
N MET A 83 3.88 -9.09 -3.16
CA MET A 83 3.75 -7.95 -2.27
C MET A 83 5.06 -7.65 -1.55
N THR A 84 5.67 -8.67 -0.94
CA THR A 84 6.95 -8.51 -0.21
C THR A 84 8.02 -7.96 -1.14
N ALA A 85 8.18 -8.55 -2.33
CA ALA A 85 9.14 -8.08 -3.33
C ALA A 85 8.89 -6.62 -3.76
N SER A 86 7.63 -6.24 -3.96
CA SER A 86 7.29 -4.84 -4.30
C SER A 86 7.62 -3.87 -3.17
N LEU A 87 7.35 -4.23 -1.91
CA LEU A 87 7.68 -3.40 -0.76
C LEU A 87 9.18 -3.36 -0.45
N ASP A 88 9.92 -4.41 -0.75
CA ASP A 88 11.38 -4.41 -0.67
C ASP A 88 11.96 -3.50 -1.75
N LYS A 89 11.45 -3.54 -2.98
CA LYS A 89 11.89 -2.63 -4.04
C LYS A 89 11.56 -1.16 -3.72
N ALA A 90 10.37 -0.90 -3.21
CA ALA A 90 9.99 0.44 -2.75
C ALA A 90 10.96 0.96 -1.67
N LEU A 91 11.35 0.09 -0.74
CA LEU A 91 12.25 0.42 0.37
C LEU A 91 13.67 0.69 -0.12
N GLU A 92 14.15 -0.10 -1.08
CA GLU A 92 15.45 0.11 -1.75
C GLU A 92 15.51 1.48 -2.45
N LEU A 93 14.43 1.87 -3.12
CA LEU A 93 14.35 3.15 -3.84
C LEU A 93 14.20 4.34 -2.90
N ASN A 94 13.45 4.20 -1.82
CA ASN A 94 13.23 5.26 -0.83
C ASN A 94 12.97 4.70 0.58
N PRO A 95 14.02 4.56 1.41
CA PRO A 95 13.87 4.10 2.78
C PRO A 95 13.15 5.09 3.70
N ASP A 96 12.92 6.32 3.26
CA ASP A 96 12.20 7.35 4.01
C ASP A 96 10.72 7.43 3.67
N ASN A 97 10.23 6.59 2.75
CA ASN A 97 8.82 6.52 2.43
C ASN A 97 8.02 5.90 3.61
N PRO A 98 7.19 6.68 4.33
CA PRO A 98 6.50 6.21 5.54
C PRO A 98 5.45 5.13 5.24
N ARG A 99 4.82 5.20 4.06
CA ARG A 99 3.73 4.30 3.69
C ARG A 99 4.20 2.85 3.52
N ILE A 100 5.49 2.62 3.25
CA ILE A 100 6.08 1.27 3.18
C ILE A 100 5.98 0.60 4.54
N TYR A 101 6.39 1.30 5.59
CA TYR A 101 6.37 0.80 6.96
C TYR A 101 4.95 0.59 7.44
N TYR A 102 4.04 1.52 7.13
CA TYR A 102 2.61 1.38 7.40
C TYR A 102 2.06 0.10 6.76
N LEU A 103 2.29 -0.14 5.47
CA LEU A 103 1.74 -1.30 4.80
C LEU A 103 2.35 -2.63 5.29
N ARG A 104 3.66 -2.63 5.63
CA ARG A 104 4.28 -3.78 6.33
C ARG A 104 3.67 -4.02 7.70
N ALA A 105 3.36 -2.96 8.46
CA ALA A 105 2.70 -3.05 9.75
C ALA A 105 1.31 -3.67 9.62
N THR A 106 0.50 -3.17 8.67
CA THR A 106 -0.83 -3.71 8.38
C THR A 106 -0.80 -5.17 7.97
N MET A 107 0.13 -5.56 7.10
CA MET A 107 0.29 -6.98 6.74
C MET A 107 0.68 -7.85 7.92
N THR A 108 1.66 -7.40 8.71
CA THR A 108 2.11 -8.11 9.91
C THR A 108 0.96 -8.27 10.90
N PHE A 109 0.15 -7.23 11.08
CA PHE A 109 -1.01 -7.25 11.96
C PHE A 109 -2.04 -8.32 11.54
N HIS A 110 -2.35 -8.39 10.25
CA HIS A 110 -3.31 -9.36 9.72
C HIS A 110 -2.74 -10.76 9.48
N THR A 111 -1.43 -10.93 9.57
CA THR A 111 -0.79 -12.25 9.53
C THR A 111 -1.02 -12.95 10.88
N PRO A 112 -1.50 -14.20 10.92
CA PRO A 112 -1.68 -14.91 12.18
C PRO A 112 -0.38 -15.06 12.96
N GLU A 113 -0.46 -15.08 14.29
CA GLU A 113 0.72 -15.21 15.17
C GLU A 113 1.52 -16.49 14.91
N ALA A 114 0.83 -17.60 14.58
CA ALA A 114 1.46 -18.86 14.20
C ALA A 114 2.38 -18.76 12.97
N TYR A 115 2.20 -17.73 12.14
CA TYR A 115 3.03 -17.42 10.98
C TYR A 115 3.94 -16.21 11.21
N GLY A 116 4.13 -15.79 12.47
CA GLY A 116 5.04 -14.71 12.84
C GLY A 116 4.45 -13.29 12.74
N GLY A 117 3.13 -13.18 12.57
CA GLY A 117 2.43 -11.89 12.57
C GLY A 117 1.84 -11.50 13.93
N GLY A 118 0.72 -10.79 13.87
CA GLY A 118 -0.08 -10.36 15.02
C GLY A 118 0.26 -8.96 15.54
N ALA A 119 -0.54 -8.51 16.50
CA ALA A 119 -0.49 -7.15 17.04
C ALA A 119 0.87 -6.79 17.64
N ALA A 120 1.47 -7.70 18.41
CA ALA A 120 2.76 -7.48 19.06
C ALA A 120 3.90 -7.24 18.06
N LYS A 121 3.87 -7.92 16.89
CA LYS A 121 4.87 -7.77 15.83
C LYS A 121 4.59 -6.55 14.94
N ALA A 122 3.33 -6.19 14.76
CA ALA A 122 2.92 -5.03 13.98
C ALA A 122 3.18 -3.69 14.70
N LEU A 123 3.04 -3.65 16.02
CA LEU A 123 3.20 -2.42 16.81
C LEU A 123 4.51 -1.65 16.52
N PRO A 124 5.72 -2.26 16.58
CA PRO A 124 6.95 -1.52 16.29
C PRO A 124 7.02 -1.01 14.85
N LEU A 125 6.35 -1.68 13.90
CA LEU A 125 6.28 -1.23 12.52
C LEU A 125 5.36 -0.01 12.36
N TYR A 126 4.21 0.01 13.05
CA TYR A 126 3.32 1.17 13.10
C TYR A 126 3.98 2.38 13.79
N GLN A 127 4.78 2.15 14.83
CA GLN A 127 5.57 3.21 15.49
C GLN A 127 6.64 3.79 14.55
N MET A 128 7.37 2.93 13.83
CA MET A 128 8.35 3.38 12.84
C MET A 128 7.68 4.14 11.68
N ALA A 129 6.52 3.68 11.22
CA ALA A 129 5.74 4.40 10.22
C ALA A 129 5.31 5.78 10.72
N ASP A 130 4.86 5.90 11.97
CA ASP A 130 4.50 7.17 12.61
C ASP A 130 5.70 8.14 12.66
N GLU A 131 6.86 7.66 13.10
CA GLU A 131 8.10 8.45 13.11
C GLU A 131 8.45 8.97 11.72
N LYS A 132 8.37 8.11 10.70
CA LYS A 132 8.62 8.50 9.31
C LYS A 132 7.57 9.50 8.81
N PHE A 133 6.29 9.32 9.14
CA PHE A 133 5.23 10.26 8.76
C PHE A 133 5.42 11.64 9.40
N ARG A 134 5.95 11.73 10.63
CA ARG A 134 6.22 13.01 11.31
C ARG A 134 7.27 13.87 10.59
N ILE A 135 8.25 13.23 9.93
CA ILE A 135 9.32 13.93 9.21
C ILE A 135 9.11 13.97 7.69
N PHE A 136 8.14 13.21 7.18
CA PHE A 136 7.86 13.12 5.75
C PHE A 136 7.43 14.47 5.18
N LYS A 137 8.04 14.84 4.05
CA LYS A 137 7.66 16.01 3.25
C LYS A 137 7.37 15.53 1.83
N PRO A 138 6.15 15.72 1.31
CA PRO A 138 5.85 15.44 -0.09
C PRO A 138 6.82 16.20 -1.00
N LYS A 139 7.31 15.57 -2.08
CA LYS A 139 8.24 16.21 -3.04
C LYS A 139 7.59 17.42 -3.72
N THR A 140 6.28 17.33 -3.97
CA THR A 140 5.43 18.36 -4.59
C THR A 140 4.07 18.38 -3.91
N GLU A 141 3.27 19.43 -4.14
CA GLU A 141 1.89 19.51 -3.66
C GLU A 141 0.99 18.37 -4.16
N LEU A 142 1.34 17.79 -5.31
CA LEU A 142 0.63 16.67 -5.92
C LEU A 142 1.18 15.31 -5.47
N SER A 143 2.31 15.28 -4.78
CA SER A 143 2.90 14.02 -4.32
C SER A 143 2.02 13.33 -3.28
N PRO A 144 2.02 11.99 -3.21
CA PRO A 144 1.16 11.26 -2.27
C PRO A 144 1.40 11.68 -0.81
N ASN A 145 0.30 12.05 -0.14
CA ASN A 145 0.31 12.52 1.25
C ASN A 145 -0.75 11.82 2.13
N TRP A 146 -1.15 10.61 1.77
CA TRP A 146 -2.09 9.79 2.54
C TRP A 146 -1.36 8.86 3.51
N GLY A 147 -2.13 8.29 4.45
CA GLY A 147 -1.71 7.17 5.31
C GLY A 147 -1.35 7.57 6.74
N LYS A 148 -1.04 8.84 6.99
CA LYS A 148 -0.66 9.34 8.32
C LYS A 148 -1.79 9.12 9.34
N GLU A 149 -2.98 9.63 9.05
CA GLU A 149 -4.12 9.56 9.97
C GLU A 149 -4.57 8.11 10.20
N ILE A 150 -4.45 7.26 9.17
CA ILE A 150 -4.79 5.84 9.26
C ILE A 150 -3.78 5.12 10.16
N ASN A 151 -2.48 5.38 9.97
CA ASN A 151 -1.42 4.84 10.80
C ASN A 151 -1.59 5.24 12.28
N GLU A 152 -1.85 6.52 12.55
CA GLU A 152 -2.07 7.03 13.90
C GLU A 152 -3.28 6.35 14.57
N ALA A 153 -4.38 6.16 13.82
CA ALA A 153 -5.57 5.48 14.32
C ALA A 153 -5.30 4.01 14.67
N GLU A 154 -4.62 3.26 13.79
CA GLU A 154 -4.28 1.85 14.04
C GLU A 154 -3.28 1.72 15.20
N LEU A 155 -2.24 2.56 15.24
CA LEU A 155 -1.26 2.60 16.32
C LEU A 155 -1.94 2.81 17.68
N LYS A 156 -2.87 3.77 17.76
CA LYS A 156 -3.63 4.06 18.99
C LYS A 156 -4.44 2.85 19.44
N LYS A 157 -5.18 2.21 18.53
CA LYS A 157 -5.98 1.00 18.85
C LYS A 157 -5.11 -0.11 19.44
N LEU A 158 -3.95 -0.38 18.82
CA LEU A 158 -3.04 -1.43 19.29
C LEU A 158 -2.46 -1.11 20.67
N GLN A 159 -2.09 0.16 20.92
CA GLN A 159 -1.60 0.59 22.22
C GLN A 159 -2.66 0.52 23.33
N GLU A 160 -3.92 0.78 23.00
CA GLU A 160 -5.04 0.65 23.93
C GLU A 160 -5.32 -0.83 24.26
N ALA A 161 -5.27 -1.71 23.27
CA ALA A 161 -5.45 -3.15 23.46
C ALA A 161 -4.37 -3.80 24.34
N GLN A 162 -3.15 -3.25 24.37
CA GLN A 162 -2.07 -3.74 25.24
C GLN A 162 -2.21 -3.33 26.72
N LYS A 163 -3.08 -2.38 27.03
CA LYS A 163 -3.31 -1.89 28.40
C LYS A 163 -4.41 -2.67 29.13
N GLN A 164 -5.12 -3.55 28.42
CA GLN A 164 -6.19 -4.41 28.93
C GLN A 164 -5.64 -5.81 29.22
#